data_AF-A0A135T601-F1
#
_entry.id   AF-A0A135T601-F1
#
_cell.length_a   1.000
_cell.length_b   1.000
_cell.length_c   1.000
_cell.angle_alpha   90.00
_cell.angle_beta   90.00
_cell.angle_gamma   90.00
#
_symmetry.space_group_name_H-M   'P 1'
#
loop_
_entity.id
_entity.type
_entity.pdbx_description
1 polymer ?
#
loop_
_entity_poly.entity_id
_entity_poly.type
_entity_poly.pdbx_seq_one_letter_code
_entity_poly.pdbx_strand_id
1 'polypeptide(L)'
;MAINKVVAALAVGLTAVHGAVPTIPGFSLTWSDDFVGSANSLPNTGNWIIDTGTSYPGGPANWGTGEIQTYTSSVNNLRLNGNGALQITAIKASSGSWTSARIESQRGDFMAQAGGKMRVQASLNLPVVGSNGIGYWPAFWTLGNAYRGNYW
;
A
#
# COMPACT_ATOMS: atom_id res chain seq x y z
N MET A 1 28.33 46.52 -31.58
CA MET A 1 27.57 46.42 -30.32
C MET A 1 26.59 45.27 -30.47
N ALA A 2 26.89 44.09 -29.92
CA ALA A 2 26.04 42.91 -30.01
C ALA A 2 25.75 42.42 -28.58
N ILE A 3 24.47 42.39 -28.22
CA ILE A 3 23.99 41.96 -26.90
C ILE A 3 23.50 40.52 -27.04
N ASN A 4 24.26 39.57 -26.49
CA ASN A 4 23.79 38.20 -26.31
C ASN A 4 22.75 38.17 -25.18
N LYS A 5 21.51 37.80 -25.51
CA LYS A 5 20.48 37.50 -24.51
C LYS A 5 20.57 36.01 -24.15
N VAL A 6 21.03 35.71 -22.94
CA VAL A 6 20.86 34.39 -22.34
C VAL A 6 19.43 34.33 -21.80
N VAL A 7 18.64 33.37 -22.29
CA VAL A 7 17.32 33.07 -21.73
C VAL A 7 17.50 31.97 -20.68
N ALA A 8 17.36 32.32 -19.41
CA ALA A 8 17.25 31.35 -18.33
C ALA A 8 15.79 30.85 -18.28
N ALA A 9 15.59 29.56 -18.54
CA ALA A 9 14.30 28.92 -18.31
C ALA A 9 14.14 28.62 -16.82
N LEU A 10 13.25 29.34 -16.12
CA LEU A 10 12.77 28.92 -14.81
C LEU A 10 11.80 27.75 -15.01
N ALA A 11 12.25 26.54 -14.67
CA ALA A 11 11.34 25.42 -14.48
C ALA A 11 10.58 25.66 -13.17
N VAL A 12 9.35 26.19 -13.28
CA VAL A 12 8.40 26.20 -12.17
C VAL A 12 7.95 24.76 -11.98
N GLY A 13 8.57 24.07 -11.02
CA GLY A 13 8.09 22.77 -10.58
C GLY A 13 6.71 22.93 -9.98
N LEU A 14 5.68 22.51 -10.71
CA LEU A 14 4.35 22.30 -10.15
C LEU A 14 4.48 21.30 -8.99
N THR A 15 4.26 21.77 -7.77
CA THR A 15 4.04 20.86 -6.64
C THR A 15 2.76 20.08 -6.95
N ALA A 16 2.91 18.84 -7.39
CA ALA A 16 1.79 17.92 -7.44
C ALA A 16 1.18 17.89 -6.04
N VAL A 17 -0.13 18.09 -5.94
CA VAL A 17 -0.87 17.93 -4.68
C VAL A 17 -0.79 16.45 -4.34
N HIS A 18 0.26 16.07 -3.62
CA HIS A 18 0.54 14.72 -3.16
C HIS A 18 -0.54 14.30 -2.15
N GLY A 19 -0.71 12.99 -1.96
CA GLY A 19 -1.59 12.42 -0.93
C GLY A 19 -1.10 12.80 0.47
N ALA A 20 -1.25 14.06 0.85
CA ALA A 20 -0.73 14.57 2.10
C ALA A 20 -1.50 13.96 3.28
N VAL A 21 -0.75 13.53 4.28
CA VAL A 21 -1.32 12.99 5.51
C VAL A 21 -2.12 14.12 6.19
N PRO A 22 -3.44 13.93 6.39
CA PRO A 22 -4.28 15.00 6.92
C PRO A 22 -3.95 15.25 8.40
N THR A 23 -3.94 16.52 8.80
CA THR A 23 -3.97 16.88 10.22
C THR A 23 -5.38 16.67 10.75
N ILE A 24 -5.50 15.95 11.87
CA ILE A 24 -6.79 15.65 12.50
C ILE A 24 -6.83 16.38 13.86
N PRO A 25 -7.77 17.32 14.07
CA PRO A 25 -7.90 18.02 15.36
C PRO A 25 -8.03 17.05 16.53
N GLY A 26 -7.26 17.29 17.59
CA GLY A 26 -7.24 16.44 18.79
C GLY A 26 -6.43 15.14 18.68
N PHE A 27 -5.74 14.91 17.55
CA PHE A 27 -4.85 13.76 17.35
C PHE A 27 -3.45 14.23 16.96
N SER A 28 -2.42 13.54 17.46
CA SER A 28 -1.04 13.65 16.98
C SER A 28 -0.74 12.52 16.00
N LEU A 29 0.02 12.81 14.94
CA LEU A 29 0.45 11.79 13.99
C LEU A 29 1.49 10.86 14.62
N THR A 30 1.17 9.56 14.71
CA THR A 30 2.10 8.54 15.24
C THR A 30 2.95 7.90 14.13
N TRP A 31 2.37 7.70 12.96
CA TRP A 31 3.00 7.06 11.81
C TRP A 31 2.14 7.29 10.56
N SER A 32 2.77 7.31 9.39
CA SER A 32 2.11 7.38 8.09
C SER A 32 3.03 6.88 6.99
N ASP A 33 2.42 6.45 5.90
CA ASP A 33 3.05 6.32 4.59
C ASP A 33 2.09 6.91 3.55
N ASP A 34 2.52 7.97 2.85
CA ASP A 34 1.77 8.62 1.78
C ASP A 34 2.12 8.06 0.39
N PHE A 35 2.94 7.00 0.35
CA PHE A 35 3.32 6.28 -0.86
C PHE A 35 3.96 7.17 -1.94
N VAL A 36 4.66 8.24 -1.52
CA VAL A 36 5.48 9.06 -2.41
C VAL A 36 6.73 8.28 -2.82
N GLY A 37 6.93 8.16 -4.13
CA GLY A 37 8.08 7.48 -4.72
C GLY A 37 7.92 7.33 -6.23
N SER A 38 8.96 6.82 -6.88
CA SER A 38 8.98 6.66 -8.34
C SER A 38 7.90 5.70 -8.84
N ALA A 39 7.29 6.01 -9.99
CA ALA A 39 6.35 5.10 -10.63
C ALA A 39 6.98 3.72 -10.89
N ASN A 40 6.19 2.65 -10.74
CA ASN A 40 6.60 1.25 -10.92
C ASN A 40 7.71 0.77 -9.96
N SER A 41 7.92 1.44 -8.83
CA SER A 41 8.73 0.90 -7.74
C SER A 41 7.86 0.21 -6.68
N LEU A 42 8.48 -0.62 -5.85
CA LEU A 42 7.85 -1.15 -4.63
C LEU A 42 7.68 -0.04 -3.58
N PRO A 43 6.75 -0.20 -2.62
CA PRO A 43 6.68 0.66 -1.44
C PRO A 43 7.94 0.50 -0.56
N ASN A 44 8.16 1.46 0.34
CA ASN A 44 9.31 1.46 1.23
C ASN A 44 9.33 0.20 2.13
N THR A 45 10.33 -0.66 1.95
CA THR A 45 10.48 -1.91 2.72
C THR A 45 10.87 -1.71 4.19
N GLY A 46 11.34 -0.51 4.55
CA GLY A 46 11.47 -0.10 5.95
C GLY A 46 10.14 0.17 6.64
N ASN A 47 9.07 0.40 5.88
CA ASN A 47 7.70 0.57 6.38
C ASN A 47 6.85 -0.70 6.23
N TRP A 48 7.09 -1.49 5.17
CA TRP A 48 6.22 -2.60 4.78
C TRP A 48 6.98 -3.92 4.62
N ILE A 49 6.38 -4.98 5.14
CA ILE A 49 6.68 -6.38 4.82
C ILE A 49 5.78 -6.78 3.66
N ILE A 50 6.34 -7.48 2.66
CA ILE A 50 5.56 -8.02 1.55
C ILE A 50 5.32 -9.50 1.79
N ASP A 51 4.06 -9.86 2.00
CA ASP A 51 3.64 -11.25 2.15
C ASP A 51 3.53 -11.89 0.76
N THR A 52 4.07 -13.10 0.62
CA THR A 52 4.08 -13.82 -0.65
C THR A 52 3.59 -15.25 -0.49
N GLY A 53 3.15 -15.87 -1.59
CA GLY A 53 2.63 -17.23 -1.58
C GLY A 53 1.13 -17.29 -1.22
N THR A 54 0.71 -18.42 -0.69
CA THR A 54 -0.68 -18.76 -0.37
C THR A 54 -0.94 -18.95 1.13
N SER A 55 0.06 -18.70 1.97
CA SER A 55 -0.03 -18.72 3.44
C SER A 55 1.16 -17.98 4.06
N TYR A 56 1.03 -17.60 5.33
CA TYR A 56 2.22 -17.36 6.14
C TYR A 56 3.05 -18.66 6.27
N PRO A 57 4.38 -18.58 6.49
CA PRO A 57 5.19 -19.75 6.83
C PRO A 57 4.65 -20.43 8.10
N GLY A 58 4.15 -21.66 7.95
CA GLY A 58 3.54 -22.42 9.04
C GLY A 58 2.14 -21.95 9.46
N GLY A 59 1.53 -21.01 8.73
CA GLY A 59 0.14 -20.59 8.93
C GLY A 59 -0.87 -21.41 8.13
N PRO A 60 -2.17 -21.10 8.24
CA PRO A 60 -3.21 -21.80 7.51
C PRO A 60 -3.07 -21.62 6.00
N ALA A 61 -3.34 -22.70 5.25
CA ALA A 61 -3.35 -22.68 3.79
C ALA A 61 -4.42 -21.72 3.25
N ASN A 62 -4.20 -21.20 2.04
CA ASN A 62 -5.09 -20.25 1.37
C ASN A 62 -5.46 -19.07 2.28
N TRP A 63 -4.45 -18.57 3.00
CA TRP A 63 -4.55 -17.50 4.00
C TRP A 63 -5.67 -17.66 5.04
N GLY A 64 -6.14 -18.90 5.26
CA GLY A 64 -7.24 -19.23 6.18
C GLY A 64 -8.64 -18.90 5.65
N THR A 65 -8.77 -18.44 4.41
CA THR A 65 -10.05 -17.95 3.86
C THR A 65 -10.53 -18.75 2.65
N GLY A 66 -9.68 -19.61 2.09
CA GLY A 66 -9.97 -20.31 0.84
C GLY A 66 -9.75 -19.43 -0.41
N GLU A 67 -9.12 -18.26 -0.25
CA GLU A 67 -8.72 -17.41 -1.37
C GLU A 67 -7.70 -18.12 -2.29
N ILE A 68 -7.78 -17.84 -3.60
CA ILE A 68 -7.13 -18.68 -4.63
C ILE A 68 -5.92 -18.03 -5.30
N GLN A 69 -5.63 -16.77 -4.98
CA GLN A 69 -4.49 -16.05 -5.53
C GLN A 69 -3.19 -16.43 -4.83
N THR A 70 -2.09 -16.35 -5.58
CA THR A 70 -0.74 -16.29 -5.02
C THR A 70 -0.34 -14.82 -4.84
N TYR A 71 -0.02 -14.40 -3.61
CA TYR A 71 0.54 -13.07 -3.41
C TYR A 71 1.99 -13.01 -3.87
N THR A 72 2.38 -11.89 -4.48
CA THR A 72 3.73 -11.71 -5.03
C THR A 72 4.33 -10.36 -4.64
N SER A 73 5.66 -10.28 -4.72
CA SER A 73 6.43 -9.04 -4.64
C SER A 73 6.69 -8.41 -6.02
N SER A 74 5.94 -8.83 -7.06
CA SER A 74 6.09 -8.27 -8.40
C SER A 74 5.50 -6.87 -8.47
N VAL A 75 6.20 -5.97 -9.16
CA VAL A 75 5.69 -4.62 -9.47
C VAL A 75 4.41 -4.63 -10.30
N ASN A 76 4.07 -5.75 -10.94
CA ASN A 76 2.78 -5.92 -11.62
C ASN A 76 1.62 -5.99 -10.62
N ASN A 77 1.85 -6.58 -9.43
CA ASN A 77 0.83 -6.70 -8.38
C ASN A 77 0.93 -5.58 -7.34
N LEU A 78 2.13 -5.09 -7.03
CA LEU A 78 2.39 -4.10 -5.98
C LEU A 78 3.31 -2.99 -6.48
N ARG A 79 2.80 -1.77 -6.65
CA ARG A 79 3.66 -0.65 -7.09
C ARG A 79 3.19 0.71 -6.65
N LEU A 80 4.12 1.65 -6.56
CA LEU A 80 3.82 3.08 -6.50
C LEU A 80 3.44 3.58 -7.89
N ASN A 81 2.45 4.48 -7.96
CA ASN A 81 2.00 5.05 -9.23
C ASN A 81 2.81 6.29 -9.66
N GLY A 82 3.78 6.75 -8.86
CA GLY A 82 4.54 7.99 -9.13
C GLY A 82 3.87 9.27 -8.64
N ASN A 83 2.62 9.19 -8.18
CA ASN A 83 1.76 10.31 -7.83
C ASN A 83 1.22 10.20 -6.40
N GLY A 84 1.96 9.55 -5.48
CA GLY A 84 1.58 9.44 -4.07
C GLY A 84 0.45 8.45 -3.80
N ALA A 85 0.45 7.30 -4.48
CA ALA A 85 -0.44 6.19 -4.14
C ALA A 85 0.19 4.82 -4.42
N LEU A 86 -0.13 3.88 -3.53
CA LEU A 86 0.09 2.47 -3.74
C LEU A 86 -0.99 1.87 -4.65
N GLN A 87 -0.58 1.00 -5.57
CA GLN A 87 -1.45 0.17 -6.37
C GLN A 87 -1.26 -1.29 -5.97
N ILE A 88 -2.36 -1.92 -5.53
CA ILE A 88 -2.47 -3.37 -5.36
C ILE A 88 -3.40 -3.86 -6.47
N THR A 89 -2.86 -4.69 -7.37
CA THR A 89 -3.54 -5.12 -8.59
C THR A 89 -3.69 -6.64 -8.61
N ALA A 90 -4.93 -7.12 -8.66
CA ALA A 90 -5.23 -8.51 -8.94
C ALA A 90 -5.07 -8.78 -10.45
N ILE A 91 -4.36 -9.83 -10.81
CA ILE A 91 -4.08 -10.20 -12.20
C ILE A 91 -4.49 -11.66 -12.41
N LYS A 92 -5.29 -11.91 -13.45
CA LYS A 92 -5.60 -13.26 -13.92
C LYS A 92 -4.69 -13.60 -15.10
N ALA A 93 -3.88 -14.64 -14.96
CA ALA A 93 -3.11 -15.18 -16.07
C ALA A 93 -4.03 -15.90 -17.07
N SER A 94 -3.55 -16.09 -18.30
CA SER A 94 -4.25 -16.88 -19.33
C SER A 94 -4.48 -18.34 -18.90
N SER A 95 -3.63 -18.89 -18.02
CA SER A 95 -3.81 -20.21 -17.39
C SER A 95 -5.00 -20.27 -16.42
N GLY A 96 -5.60 -19.13 -16.08
CA GLY A 96 -6.68 -19.00 -15.10
C GLY A 96 -6.20 -18.77 -13.66
N SER A 97 -4.91 -18.86 -13.39
CA SER A 97 -4.31 -18.58 -12.08
C SER A 97 -4.41 -17.09 -11.73
N TRP A 98 -4.61 -16.77 -10.45
CA TRP A 98 -4.67 -15.41 -9.96
C TRP A 98 -3.40 -15.04 -9.18
N THR A 99 -2.93 -13.81 -9.35
CA THR A 99 -1.96 -13.17 -8.46
C THR A 99 -2.50 -11.86 -7.92
N SER A 100 -2.00 -11.46 -6.75
CA SER A 100 -2.30 -10.16 -6.13
C SER A 100 -1.11 -9.74 -5.26
N ALA A 101 -1.29 -8.72 -4.42
CA ALA A 101 -0.33 -8.36 -3.40
C ALA A 101 -0.98 -8.19 -2.02
N ARG A 102 -0.19 -8.49 -0.99
CA ARG A 102 -0.51 -8.31 0.42
C ARG A 102 0.71 -7.73 1.11
N ILE A 103 0.50 -6.69 1.90
CA ILE A 103 1.56 -6.06 2.69
C ILE A 103 1.08 -5.81 4.11
N GLU A 104 2.01 -5.84 5.05
CA GLU A 104 1.77 -5.50 6.44
C GLU A 104 2.84 -4.52 6.93
N SER A 105 2.51 -3.69 7.92
CA SER A 105 3.47 -2.73 8.47
C SER A 105 4.61 -3.47 9.19
N GLN A 106 5.85 -3.00 9.03
CA GLN A 106 6.99 -3.48 9.82
C GLN A 106 6.72 -3.28 11.32
N ARG A 107 6.21 -2.11 11.68
CA ARG A 107 5.73 -1.81 13.03
C ARG A 107 4.51 -2.65 13.38
N GLY A 108 4.47 -3.11 14.63
CA GLY A 108 3.32 -3.80 15.24
C GLY A 108 2.92 -3.21 16.60
N ASP A 109 3.50 -2.08 16.99
CA ASP A 109 3.36 -1.44 18.30
C ASP A 109 2.26 -0.37 18.35
N PHE A 110 1.33 -0.37 17.38
CA PHE A 110 0.23 0.57 17.33
C PHE A 110 -0.78 0.30 18.45
N MET A 111 -0.77 1.13 19.48
CA MET A 111 -1.69 1.05 20.60
C MET A 111 -1.97 2.44 21.18
N ALA A 112 -3.22 2.69 21.57
CA ALA A 112 -3.55 3.89 22.33
C ALA A 112 -2.92 3.81 23.73
N GLN A 113 -2.41 4.94 24.25
CA GLN A 113 -2.04 5.03 25.66
C GLN A 113 -3.27 4.81 26.56
N ALA A 114 -3.05 4.40 27.81
CA ALA A 114 -4.14 4.22 28.77
C ALA A 114 -5.00 5.49 28.89
N GLY A 115 -6.32 5.35 28.73
CA GLY A 115 -7.26 6.48 28.70
C GLY A 115 -7.27 7.29 27.40
N GLY A 116 -6.42 6.97 26.43
CA GLY A 116 -6.31 7.64 25.14
C GLY A 116 -7.16 6.99 24.04
N LYS A 117 -7.05 7.54 22.82
CA LYS A 117 -7.67 7.02 21.59
C LYS A 117 -6.62 6.91 20.50
N MET A 118 -6.76 5.91 19.63
CA MET A 118 -5.95 5.76 18.42
C MET A 118 -6.87 5.72 17.20
N ARG A 119 -6.45 6.38 16.12
CA ARG A 119 -7.14 6.37 14.82
C ARG A 119 -6.21 5.77 13.79
N VAL A 120 -6.67 4.72 13.12
CA VAL A 120 -6.00 4.09 11.98
C VAL A 120 -6.86 4.37 10.75
N GLN A 121 -6.27 4.96 9.71
CA GLN A 121 -6.99 5.46 8.55
C GLN A 121 -6.20 5.22 7.27
N ALA A 122 -6.91 4.91 6.18
CA ALA A 122 -6.39 4.93 4.81
C ALA A 122 -7.37 5.68 3.90
N SER A 123 -6.85 6.31 2.85
CA SER A 123 -7.66 6.80 1.73
C SER A 123 -7.55 5.79 0.59
N LEU A 124 -8.67 5.18 0.20
CA LEU A 124 -8.68 4.04 -0.72
C LEU A 124 -9.59 4.36 -1.90
N ASN A 125 -9.09 4.11 -3.12
CA ASN A 125 -9.92 4.07 -4.32
C ASN A 125 -10.10 2.61 -4.74
N LEU A 126 -11.31 2.08 -4.57
CA LEU A 126 -11.62 0.71 -4.96
C LEU A 126 -11.93 0.64 -6.46
N PRO A 127 -11.45 -0.39 -7.18
CA PRO A 127 -11.67 -0.50 -8.61
C PRO A 127 -13.16 -0.72 -8.94
N VAL A 128 -13.62 -0.08 -10.02
CA VAL A 128 -14.95 -0.31 -10.59
C VAL A 128 -14.91 -1.60 -11.41
N VAL A 129 -15.25 -2.71 -10.78
CA VAL A 129 -15.09 -4.06 -11.35
C VAL A 129 -16.32 -4.59 -12.10
N GLY A 130 -17.48 -3.95 -11.96
CA GLY A 130 -18.72 -4.36 -12.63
C GLY A 130 -19.07 -5.84 -12.40
N SER A 131 -19.61 -6.50 -13.42
CA SER A 131 -19.92 -7.95 -13.40
C SER A 131 -18.69 -8.85 -13.32
N ASN A 132 -17.49 -8.31 -13.58
CA ASN A 132 -16.22 -9.04 -13.49
C ASN A 132 -15.65 -9.03 -12.05
N GLY A 133 -16.36 -8.42 -11.09
CA GLY A 133 -15.93 -8.30 -9.70
C GLY A 133 -16.17 -9.52 -8.81
N ILE A 134 -16.69 -10.63 -9.33
CA ILE A 134 -16.90 -11.83 -8.50
C ILE A 134 -15.55 -12.34 -8.01
N GLY A 135 -15.37 -12.39 -6.69
CA GLY A 135 -14.11 -12.76 -6.03
C GLY A 135 -13.19 -11.59 -5.68
N TYR A 136 -13.53 -10.35 -6.07
CA TYR A 136 -12.76 -9.17 -5.65
C TYR A 136 -12.98 -8.90 -4.16
N TRP A 137 -11.90 -8.97 -3.38
CA TRP A 137 -11.93 -8.79 -1.92
C TRP A 137 -10.80 -7.87 -1.44
N PRO A 138 -10.96 -6.53 -1.57
CA PRO A 138 -10.00 -5.59 -1.00
C PRO A 138 -10.17 -5.51 0.52
N ALA A 139 -9.07 -5.41 1.26
CA ALA A 139 -9.08 -5.28 2.70
C ALA A 139 -8.05 -4.25 3.19
N PHE A 140 -8.48 -3.42 4.14
CA PHE A 140 -7.63 -2.59 5.00
C PHE A 140 -8.05 -2.89 6.43
N TRP A 141 -7.13 -3.44 7.22
CA TRP A 141 -7.45 -4.05 8.50
C TRP A 141 -6.23 -4.04 9.41
N THR A 142 -6.46 -4.35 10.68
CA THR A 142 -5.43 -4.44 11.72
C THR A 142 -5.48 -5.82 12.37
N LEU A 143 -4.31 -6.32 12.76
CA LEU A 143 -4.18 -7.55 13.52
C LEU A 143 -3.26 -7.33 14.71
N GLY A 144 -3.57 -7.98 15.83
CA GLY A 144 -2.75 -7.88 17.04
C GLY A 144 -1.34 -8.43 16.80
N ASN A 145 -0.33 -7.71 17.28
CA ASN A 145 1.08 -8.08 17.09
C ASN A 145 1.44 -9.49 17.57
N ALA A 146 0.71 -10.00 18.57
CA ALA A 146 0.91 -11.36 19.08
C ALA A 146 0.65 -12.47 18.04
N TYR A 147 -0.04 -12.17 16.94
CA TYR A 147 -0.23 -13.13 15.85
C TYR A 147 0.99 -13.23 14.93
N ARG A 148 1.83 -12.19 14.84
CA ARG A 148 2.99 -12.21 13.94
C ARG A 148 3.99 -13.26 14.41
N GLY A 149 4.29 -14.23 13.53
CA GLY A 149 5.12 -15.39 13.85
C GLY A 149 4.40 -16.48 14.65
N ASN A 150 3.16 -16.25 15.09
CA ASN A 150 2.29 -17.26 15.72
C ASN A 150 0.96 -17.33 14.96
N TYR A 151 0.96 -18.06 13.86
CA TYR A 151 -0.14 -18.05 12.89
C TYR A 151 -1.27 -19.05 13.19
N TRP A 152 -1.43 -19.42 14.47
CA TRP A 152 -2.42 -20.37 14.98
C TRP A 152 -3.25 -19.78 16.11
#